data_AF-A0A1G9FWH1-F1
#
_entry.id   AF-A0A1G9FWH1-F1
#
_cell.length_a   1.000
_cell.length_b   1.000
_cell.length_c   1.000
_cell.angle_alpha   90.00
_cell.angle_beta   90.00
_cell.angle_gamma   90.00
#
_symmetry.space_group_name_H-M   'P 1'
#
loop_
_entity.id
_entity.type
_entity.pdbx_description
1 polymer ?
#
loop_
_entity_poly.entity_id
_entity_poly.type
_entity_poly.pdbx_seq_one_letter_code
_entity_poly.pdbx_strand_id
1 'polypeptide(L)'
;MLDINLKTINASEEEVIVKNHSFQDVGQAHELYDKLTEEYAEQSVPFFDNDEKIIKLELSKDGKDEMESECYLEYSEELLQSLYNRL
;
A
#
# COMPACT_ATOMS: atom_id res chain seq x y z
N MET A 1 5.60 9.77 13.67
CA MET A 1 6.22 9.07 12.55
C MET A 1 5.12 8.26 11.89
N LEU A 2 5.03 8.32 10.57
CA LEU A 2 4.13 7.49 9.78
C LEU A 2 4.96 6.61 8.87
N ASP A 3 4.45 5.43 8.59
CA ASP A 3 5.03 4.50 7.66
C ASP A 3 4.08 4.28 6.50
N ILE A 4 4.64 4.17 5.29
CA ILE A 4 3.92 3.62 4.14
C ILE A 4 4.44 2.21 3.90
N ASN A 5 3.55 1.23 4.06
CA ASN A 5 3.81 -0.18 3.78
C ASN A 5 3.25 -0.54 2.40
N LEU A 6 4.12 -1.03 1.54
CA LEU A 6 3.74 -1.74 0.33
C LEU A 6 3.70 -3.22 0.63
N LYS A 7 2.51 -3.82 0.53
CA LYS A 7 2.27 -5.23 0.80
C LYS A 7 1.67 -5.91 -0.42
N THR A 8 1.82 -7.22 -0.50
CA THR A 8 1.02 -8.07 -1.38
C THR A 8 0.17 -9.00 -0.55
N ILE A 9 -1.07 -9.22 -0.99
CA ILE A 9 -2.00 -10.15 -0.35
C ILE A 9 -2.30 -11.27 -1.34
N ASN A 10 -2.18 -12.52 -0.90
CA ASN A 10 -2.48 -13.69 -1.71
C ASN A 10 -3.91 -14.22 -1.44
N ALA A 11 -4.35 -15.20 -2.24
CA ALA A 11 -5.65 -15.89 -2.11
C ALA A 11 -5.98 -16.41 -0.70
N SER A 12 -4.96 -16.67 0.14
CA SER A 12 -5.15 -17.12 1.53
C SER A 12 -5.27 -15.95 2.52
N GLU A 13 -5.44 -14.71 2.03
CA GLU A 13 -5.45 -13.46 2.79
C GLU A 13 -4.12 -13.20 3.55
N GLU A 14 -3.03 -13.85 3.14
CA GLU A 14 -1.73 -13.65 3.76
C GLU A 14 -1.09 -12.37 3.24
N GLU A 15 -0.86 -11.41 4.14
CA GLU A 15 -0.14 -10.18 3.85
C GLU A 15 1.38 -10.37 3.94
N VAL A 16 2.10 -10.01 2.88
CA VAL A 16 3.57 -9.98 2.85
C VAL A 16 4.04 -8.56 2.61
N ILE A 17 4.83 -8.01 3.53
CA ILE A 17 5.47 -6.70 3.36
C ILE A 17 6.56 -6.80 2.30
N VAL A 18 6.39 -6.05 1.21
CA VAL A 18 7.37 -5.94 0.11
C VAL A 18 8.35 -4.81 0.39
N LYS A 19 7.84 -3.67 0.89
CA LYS A 19 8.65 -2.51 1.27
C LYS A 19 7.96 -1.72 2.36
N ASN A 20 8.77 -1.11 3.21
CA ASN A 20 8.34 -0.16 4.24
C ASN A 20 9.20 1.09 4.09
N HIS A 21 8.57 2.27 4.19
CA HIS A 21 9.26 3.55 4.23
C HIS A 21 8.71 4.39 5.38
N SER A 22 9.60 4.79 6.30
CA SER A 22 9.26 5.58 7.48
C SER A 22 9.52 7.07 7.28
N PHE A 23 8.55 7.88 7.66
CA PHE A 23 8.56 9.34 7.52
C PHE A 23 8.47 10.02 8.88
N GLN A 24 9.49 10.84 9.19
CA GLN A 24 9.44 11.70 10.38
C GLN A 24 8.41 12.82 10.23
N ASP A 25 8.30 13.38 9.01
CA ASP A 25 7.29 14.37 8.65
C ASP A 25 6.01 13.67 8.22
N VAL A 26 4.98 13.79 9.06
CA VAL A 26 3.65 13.23 8.84
C VAL A 26 2.99 13.79 7.58
N GLY A 27 3.20 15.07 7.27
CA GLY A 27 2.62 15.72 6.09
C GLY A 27 3.18 15.14 4.79
N GLN A 28 4.48 14.86 4.75
CA GLN A 28 5.11 14.22 3.59
C GLN A 28 4.62 12.80 3.37
N ALA A 29 4.38 12.05 4.45
CA ALA A 29 3.82 10.70 4.35
C ALA A 29 2.43 10.71 3.71
N HIS A 30 1.55 11.61 4.18
CA HIS A 30 0.22 11.78 3.60
C HIS A 30 0.28 12.23 2.15
N GLU A 31 1.07 13.26 1.82
CA GLU A 31 1.16 13.77 0.46
C GLU A 31 1.63 12.70 -0.52
N LEU A 32 2.62 11.88 -0.13
CA LEU A 32 3.07 10.78 -0.97
C LEU A 32 2.00 9.69 -1.10
N TYR A 33 1.36 9.31 0.01
CA TYR A 33 0.30 8.31 0.01
C TYR A 33 -0.88 8.72 -0.87
N ASP A 34 -1.39 9.94 -0.69
CA ASP A 34 -2.50 10.50 -1.47
C ASP A 34 -2.13 10.55 -2.95
N LYS A 35 -0.92 11.02 -3.28
CA LYS A 35 -0.45 11.05 -4.66
C LYS A 35 -0.39 9.65 -5.29
N LEU A 36 0.10 8.64 -4.57
CA LEU A 36 0.18 7.27 -5.08
C LEU A 36 -1.23 6.69 -5.29
N THR A 37 -2.13 6.89 -4.33
CA THR A 37 -3.50 6.35 -4.42
C THR A 37 -4.36 7.05 -5.48
N GLU A 38 -4.20 8.36 -5.66
CA GLU A 38 -4.86 9.11 -6.74
C GLU A 38 -4.36 8.69 -8.12
N GLU A 39 -3.04 8.51 -8.28
CA GLU A 39 -2.44 8.13 -9.57
C GLU A 39 -2.88 6.74 -10.01
N TYR A 40 -3.08 5.83 -9.05
CA TYR A 40 -3.51 4.45 -9.32
C TYR A 40 -4.99 4.19 -8.98
N ALA A 41 -5.81 5.24 -8.89
CA ALA A 41 -7.21 5.12 -8.54
C ALA A 41 -8.00 4.23 -9.52
N GLU A 42 -7.61 4.21 -10.80
CA GLU A 42 -8.23 3.35 -11.82
C GLU A 42 -7.92 1.85 -11.62
N GLN A 43 -6.83 1.52 -10.92
CA GLN A 43 -6.48 0.14 -10.56
C GLN A 43 -6.99 -0.25 -9.17
N SER A 44 -7.73 0.65 -8.50
CA SER A 44 -8.27 0.38 -7.17
C SER A 44 -9.37 -0.67 -7.22
N VAL A 45 -9.21 -1.72 -6.41
CA VAL A 45 -10.20 -2.79 -6.28
C VAL A 45 -10.98 -2.63 -4.99
N PRO A 46 -12.33 -2.55 -5.06
CA PRO A 46 -13.15 -2.40 -3.87
C PRO A 46 -13.35 -3.70 -3.09
N PHE A 47 -13.10 -4.87 -3.72
CA PHE A 47 -13.28 -6.19 -3.11
C PHE A 47 -12.18 -7.15 -3.56
N PHE A 48 -11.78 -8.03 -2.65
CA PHE A 48 -10.85 -9.11 -2.91
C PHE A 48 -11.61 -10.35 -3.39
N ASP A 49 -11.41 -10.76 -4.63
CA ASP A 49 -11.84 -12.09 -5.08
C ASP A 49 -10.82 -13.13 -4.59
N ASN A 50 -11.31 -14.19 -3.94
CA ASN A 50 -10.51 -15.16 -3.18
C ASN A 50 -9.43 -15.92 -4.00
N ASP A 51 -9.38 -15.77 -5.32
CA ASP A 51 -8.40 -16.43 -6.18
C ASP A 51 -7.30 -15.47 -6.71
N GLU A 52 -7.36 -14.18 -6.35
CA GLU A 52 -6.46 -13.18 -6.91
C GLU A 52 -5.37 -12.75 -5.92
N LYS A 53 -4.25 -12.29 -6.48
CA LYS A 53 -3.23 -11.58 -5.71
C LYS A 53 -3.54 -10.09 -5.85
N ILE A 54 -3.38 -9.32 -4.77
CA ILE A 54 -3.55 -7.87 -4.81
C ILE A 54 -2.36 -7.15 -4.18
N ILE A 55 -2.24 -5.86 -4.47
CA ILE A 55 -1.28 -4.95 -3.84
C ILE A 55 -2.04 -4.12 -2.80
N LYS A 56 -1.47 -3.97 -1.60
CA LYS A 56 -1.99 -3.09 -0.55
C LYS A 56 -0.96 -1.99 -0.26
N LEU A 57 -1.41 -0.74 -0.37
CA LEU A 57 -0.72 0.43 0.16
C LEU A 57 -1.37 0.80 1.49
N GLU A 58 -0.61 0.74 2.56
CA GLU A 58 -1.08 1.02 3.91
C GLU A 58 -0.28 2.17 4.51
N LEU A 59 -1.00 3.13 5.09
CA LEU A 59 -0.45 4.20 5.90
C LEU A 59 -0.70 3.86 7.38
N SER A 60 0.37 3.65 8.14
CA SER A 60 0.29 3.23 9.55
C SER A 60 1.12 4.11 10.46
N LYS A 61 0.72 4.24 11.73
CA LYS A 61 1.58 4.86 12.74
C LYS A 61 2.65 3.87 13.17
N ASP A 62 3.90 4.31 13.13
CA ASP A 62 5.05 3.48 13.50
C ASP A 62 4.83 2.74 14.82
N GLY A 63 5.12 1.44 14.80
CA GLY A 63 5.15 0.59 16.00
C GLY A 63 3.79 0.31 16.65
N LYS A 64 2.68 0.62 16.00
CA LYS A 64 1.33 0.28 16.47
C LYS A 64 0.53 -0.41 15.37
N ASP A 65 -0.31 -1.36 15.73
CA ASP A 65 -1.41 -1.90 14.89
C ASP A 65 -2.50 -0.83 14.56
N GLU A 66 -2.15 0.46 14.65
CA GLU A 66 -3.03 1.58 14.29
C GLU A 66 -2.80 1.92 12.82
N MET A 67 -3.57 1.25 11.97
CA MET A 67 -3.74 1.60 10.56
C MET A 67 -4.55 2.88 10.42
N GLU A 68 -4.04 3.83 9.64
CA GLU A 68 -4.71 5.12 9.41
C GLU A 68 -5.46 5.12 8.08
N SER A 69 -4.90 4.54 7.03
CA SER A 69 -5.54 4.40 5.72
C SER A 69 -4.98 3.20 4.96
N GLU A 70 -5.80 2.61 4.10
CA GLU A 70 -5.38 1.54 3.21
C GLU A 70 -6.05 1.66 1.83
N CYS A 71 -5.31 1.26 0.81
CA CYS A 71 -5.76 1.22 -0.57
C CYS A 71 -5.35 -0.11 -1.18
N TYR A 72 -6.30 -0.78 -1.81
CA TYR A 72 -6.10 -2.04 -2.50
C TYR A 72 -6.09 -1.81 -4.00
N LEU A 73 -5.12 -2.41 -4.68
CA LEU A 73 -4.89 -2.27 -6.11
C LEU A 73 -4.77 -3.65 -6.76
N GLU A 74 -5.20 -3.77 -8.01
CA GLU A 74 -4.97 -4.96 -8.82
C GLU A 74 -3.48 -5.31 -8.85
N TYR A 75 -3.16 -6.60 -8.73
CA TYR A 75 -1.77 -7.01 -8.84
C TYR A 75 -1.30 -7.00 -10.29
N SER A 76 -0.27 -6.19 -10.54
CA SER A 76 0.62 -6.38 -11.68
C SER A 76 2.06 -6.22 -11.23
N GLU A 77 2.97 -6.97 -11.83
CA GLU A 77 4.41 -6.85 -11.53
C GLU A 77 4.92 -5.44 -11.85
N GLU A 78 4.42 -4.83 -12.93
CA GLU A 78 4.76 -3.46 -13.32
C GLU A 78 4.34 -2.43 -12.27
N LEU A 79 3.10 -2.52 -11.76
CA LEU A 79 2.61 -1.62 -10.72
C LEU A 79 3.37 -1.83 -9.40
N LEU A 80 3.58 -3.08 -9.00
CA LEU A 80 4.33 -3.39 -7.77
C LEU A 80 5.74 -2.80 -7.84
N GLN A 81 6.44 -2.96 -8.97
CA GLN A 81 7.78 -2.42 -9.16
C GLN A 81 7.79 -0.89 -9.22
N SER A 82 6.77 -0.27 -9.85
CA SER A 82 6.60 1.18 -9.86
C SER A 82 6.46 1.75 -8.44
N LEU A 83 5.56 1.17 -7.64
CA LEU A 83 5.35 1.54 -6.24
C LEU A 83 6.60 1.32 -5.41
N TYR A 84 7.26 0.16 -5.58
CA TYR A 84 8.51 -0.17 -4.89
C TYR A 84 9.61 0.86 -5.13
N ASN A 85 9.75 1.38 -6.35
CA ASN A 85 10.80 2.34 -6.70
C ASN A 85 10.52 3.76 -6.19
N ARG A 86 9.27 4.09 -5.89
CA ARG A 86 8.84 5.43 -5.45
C ARG A 86 8.77 5.58 -3.93
N LEU A 87 8.53 4.47 -3.24
CA LEU A 87 8.81 4.32 -1.81
C LEU A 87 10.31 4.08 -1.60
#